data_AF-A0A928FCP7-F1
#
_entry.id   AF-A0A928FCP7-F1
#
_cell.length_a   1.000
_cell.length_b   1.000
_cell.length_c   1.000
_cell.angle_alpha   90.00
_cell.angle_beta   90.00
_cell.angle_gamma   90.00
#
_symmetry.space_group_name_H-M   'P 1'
#
loop_
_entity.id
_entity.type
_entity.pdbx_description
1 polymer ?
#
loop_
_entity_poly.entity_id
_entity_poly.type
_entity_poly.pdbx_seq_one_letter_code
_entity_poly.pdbx_strand_id
1 'polypeptide(L)'
;MGELKCPCMPQCPNYGKCRECIEAHARFYTVPHCIKTMQKEMKEKHLHPSNPHIKKTLPERIAEFYAANPEAHLRTVAEELNITEWQLLDGMEKTASVPAEDVDGILDALSELDKVMLHVDTGSVLLQLACKLPKPVDMKGTKLIKAAEGDMELTSLIFSKSFYAVFLVREILYGGKESLSFAFVGEDEKIALSVYLRRGADNTVEPKSKALFEELWAKYTL
;
A
#
# COMPACT_ATOMS: atom_id res chain seq x y z
N MET A 1 -5.47 11.94 33.21
CA MET A 1 -4.82 12.26 31.92
C MET A 1 -3.35 12.45 32.17
N GLY A 2 -2.53 11.43 31.88
CA GLY A 2 -1.07 11.57 31.97
C GLY A 2 -0.57 12.20 30.66
N GLU A 3 0.13 13.32 30.76
CA GLU A 3 0.78 13.96 29.61
C GLU A 3 1.87 13.02 29.05
N LEU A 4 1.70 12.58 27.80
CA LEU A 4 2.74 11.89 27.04
C LEU A 4 3.85 12.91 26.71
N LYS A 5 4.96 12.88 27.46
CA LYS A 5 6.18 13.63 27.13
C LYS A 5 7.04 12.80 26.17
N CYS A 6 7.16 13.23 24.91
CA CYS A 6 8.17 12.70 23.97
C CYS A 6 9.56 13.00 24.57
N PRO A 7 10.46 12.01 24.72
CA PRO A 7 11.85 12.26 25.14
C PRO A 7 12.66 13.11 24.14
N CYS A 8 12.04 13.41 23.01
CA CYS A 8 12.51 14.11 21.82
C CYS A 8 12.21 15.61 21.84
N MET A 9 11.33 16.09 22.72
CA MET A 9 11.01 17.51 22.80
C MET A 9 12.11 18.28 23.57
N PRO A 10 12.69 19.34 22.99
CA PRO A 10 13.56 20.24 23.73
C PRO A 10 12.77 20.90 24.86
N GLN A 11 13.34 20.91 26.07
CA GLN A 11 12.76 21.50 27.29
C GLN A 11 12.69 23.04 27.25
N CYS A 12 12.73 23.66 26.06
CA CYS A 12 12.74 25.11 25.88
C CYS A 12 11.32 25.67 26.05
N PRO A 13 11.08 26.64 26.96
CA PRO A 13 9.77 27.28 27.15
C PRO A 13 9.23 28.00 25.90
N ASN A 14 10.12 28.36 24.97
CA ASN A 14 9.81 29.04 23.71
C ASN A 14 9.92 28.14 22.48
N TYR A 15 9.89 26.81 22.67
CA TYR A 15 9.92 25.86 21.57
C TYR A 15 8.81 26.16 20.54
N GLY A 16 9.19 26.24 19.26
CA GLY A 16 8.30 26.61 18.17
C GLY A 16 7.96 28.10 18.04
N LYS A 17 8.48 28.97 18.93
CA LYS A 17 8.16 30.41 18.93
C LYS A 17 9.31 31.33 18.52
N CYS A 18 10.55 30.84 18.46
CA CYS A 18 11.68 31.61 17.95
C CYS A 18 12.29 30.97 16.69
N ARG A 19 12.91 31.79 15.85
CA ARG A 19 13.51 31.39 14.57
C ARG A 19 14.56 30.30 14.73
N GLU A 20 15.38 30.37 15.77
CA GLU A 20 16.37 29.33 16.08
C GLU A 20 15.74 28.00 16.47
N CYS A 21 14.60 27.99 17.19
CA CYS A 21 13.86 26.76 17.48
C CYS A 21 13.19 26.19 16.24
N ILE A 22 12.68 27.02 15.33
CA ILE A 22 12.08 26.57 14.06
C ILE A 22 13.15 25.98 13.14
N GLU A 23 14.32 26.62 13.04
CA GLU A 23 15.45 26.12 12.25
C GLU A 23 16.05 24.83 12.85
N ALA A 24 16.17 24.74 14.18
CA ALA A 24 16.56 23.50 14.84
C ALA A 24 15.53 22.38 14.62
N HIS A 25 14.23 22.67 14.71
CA HIS A 25 13.17 21.72 14.41
C HIS A 25 13.25 21.24 12.96
N ALA A 26 13.42 22.14 11.99
CA ALA A 26 13.57 21.77 10.58
C ALA A 26 14.83 20.90 10.31
N ARG A 27 15.91 21.08 11.08
CA ARG A 27 17.13 20.26 10.98
C ARG A 27 16.98 18.87 11.62
N PHE A 28 16.32 18.79 12.77
CA PHE A 28 16.12 17.52 13.50
C PHE A 28 14.94 16.68 12.97
N TYR A 29 13.91 17.33 12.42
CA TYR A 29 12.74 16.70 11.81
C TYR A 29 12.86 16.66 10.28
N THR A 30 14.06 16.41 9.76
CA THR A 30 14.11 15.64 8.52
C THR A 30 13.52 14.27 8.87
N VAL A 31 12.35 14.07 8.30
CA VAL A 31 11.27 13.14 8.63
C VAL A 31 11.65 11.65 8.86
N PRO A 32 12.77 11.07 8.36
CA PRO A 32 12.96 9.62 8.46
C PRO A 32 13.21 9.05 9.88
N HIS A 33 13.90 9.75 10.78
CA HIS A 33 14.32 9.15 12.07
C HIS A 33 13.20 9.16 13.12
N CYS A 34 12.44 10.25 13.20
CA CYS A 34 11.31 10.37 14.12
C CYS A 34 10.16 9.46 13.68
N ILE A 35 9.88 9.35 12.37
CA ILE A 35 8.89 8.41 11.85
C ILE A 35 9.31 6.97 12.13
N LYS A 36 10.57 6.57 11.87
CA LYS A 36 11.01 5.19 12.16
C LYS A 36 10.96 4.84 13.66
N THR A 37 11.30 5.79 14.53
CA THR A 37 11.24 5.58 15.98
C THR A 37 9.79 5.53 16.46
N MET A 38 8.92 6.44 15.98
CA MET A 38 7.49 6.40 16.28
C MET A 38 6.80 5.17 15.70
N GLN A 39 7.11 4.74 14.48
CA GLN A 39 6.58 3.52 13.86
C GLN A 39 7.06 2.27 14.59
N LYS A 40 8.33 2.22 15.04
CA LYS A 40 8.83 1.14 15.88
C LYS A 40 8.13 1.14 17.23
N GLU A 41 7.97 2.30 17.87
CA GLU A 41 7.23 2.42 19.12
C GLU A 41 5.73 2.15 18.95
N MET A 42 5.11 2.48 17.82
CA MET A 42 3.73 2.12 17.49
C MET A 42 3.61 0.61 17.25
N LYS A 43 4.54 -0.02 16.53
CA LYS A 43 4.59 -1.49 16.37
C LYS A 43 4.79 -2.22 17.71
N GLU A 44 5.60 -1.66 18.61
CA GLU A 44 5.91 -2.27 19.91
C GLU A 44 4.88 -1.92 21.01
N LYS A 45 4.17 -0.79 20.92
CA LYS A 45 3.27 -0.27 21.98
C LYS A 45 1.81 -0.13 21.59
N HIS A 46 1.39 -0.29 20.32
CA HIS A 46 -0.02 -0.44 19.98
C HIS A 46 -0.53 -1.85 20.25
N LEU A 47 -0.70 -2.16 21.53
CA LEU A 47 -1.94 -2.80 21.94
C LEU A 47 -2.93 -1.65 22.12
N HIS A 48 -3.89 -1.49 21.20
CA HIS A 48 -5.08 -0.74 21.57
C HIS A 48 -5.64 -1.42 22.82
N PRO A 49 -5.91 -0.68 23.92
CA PRO A 49 -6.78 -1.23 24.95
C PRO A 49 -8.07 -1.58 24.22
N SER A 50 -8.44 -2.85 24.25
CA SER A 50 -9.72 -3.32 23.74
C SER A 50 -10.78 -2.34 24.24
N ASN A 51 -11.38 -1.56 23.34
CA ASN A 51 -12.52 -0.75 23.70
C ASN A 51 -13.58 -1.77 24.17
N PRO A 52 -13.98 -1.78 25.45
CA PRO A 52 -14.82 -2.84 26.00
C PRO A 52 -16.21 -2.92 25.34
N HIS A 53 -16.53 -1.98 24.45
CA HIS A 53 -17.75 -1.94 23.64
C HIS A 53 -17.59 -2.49 22.21
N ILE A 54 -16.37 -2.69 21.71
CA ILE A 54 -16.13 -3.29 20.38
C ILE A 54 -16.03 -4.81 20.58
N LYS A 55 -17.16 -5.50 20.40
CA LYS A 55 -17.26 -6.95 20.56
C LYS A 55 -16.61 -7.75 19.42
N LYS A 56 -16.39 -7.12 18.26
CA LYS A 56 -15.92 -7.76 17.03
C LYS A 56 -14.50 -7.30 16.68
N THR A 57 -13.65 -8.24 16.33
CA THR A 57 -12.30 -8.02 15.79
C THR A 57 -12.34 -7.24 14.47
N LEU A 58 -11.20 -6.69 14.05
CA LEU A 58 -11.13 -5.95 12.78
C LEU A 58 -11.50 -6.83 11.56
N PRO A 59 -10.99 -8.07 11.41
CA PRO A 59 -11.41 -8.95 10.32
C PRO A 59 -12.92 -9.21 10.30
N GLU A 60 -13.54 -9.44 11.46
CA GLU A 60 -14.99 -9.64 11.55
C GLU A 60 -15.77 -8.39 11.10
N ARG A 61 -15.30 -7.19 11.48
CA ARG A 61 -15.91 -5.92 11.04
C ARG A 61 -15.80 -5.73 9.54
N ILE A 62 -14.65 -6.08 8.95
CA ILE A 62 -14.41 -5.99 7.50
C ILE A 62 -15.31 -6.99 6.76
N ALA A 63 -15.36 -8.24 7.21
CA ALA A 63 -16.19 -9.29 6.62
C ALA A 63 -17.67 -8.92 6.62
N GLU A 64 -18.18 -8.36 7.74
CA GLU A 64 -19.56 -7.87 7.82
C GLU A 64 -19.85 -6.71 6.87
N PHE A 65 -18.90 -5.78 6.72
CA PHE A 65 -19.06 -4.67 5.79
C PHE A 65 -19.19 -5.17 4.34
N TYR A 66 -18.32 -6.09 3.94
CA TYR A 66 -18.36 -6.68 2.59
C TYR A 66 -19.57 -7.59 2.37
N ALA A 67 -20.07 -8.28 3.41
CA ALA A 67 -21.31 -9.03 3.31
C ALA A 67 -22.52 -8.13 2.99
N ALA A 68 -22.55 -6.92 3.53
CA ALA A 68 -23.57 -5.92 3.25
C ALA A 68 -23.31 -5.15 1.93
N ASN A 69 -22.04 -4.94 1.57
CA ASN A 69 -21.61 -4.12 0.44
C ASN A 69 -20.53 -4.85 -0.39
N PRO A 70 -20.89 -5.90 -1.16
CA PRO A 70 -19.90 -6.80 -1.78
C PRO A 70 -19.00 -6.14 -2.83
N GLU A 71 -19.48 -5.06 -3.46
CA GLU A 71 -18.75 -4.31 -4.49
C GLU A 71 -18.13 -3.01 -3.95
N ALA A 72 -18.10 -2.80 -2.63
CA ALA A 72 -17.54 -1.58 -2.04
C ALA A 72 -16.05 -1.44 -2.35
N HIS A 73 -15.66 -0.26 -2.82
CA HIS A 73 -14.26 0.08 -3.08
C HIS A 73 -13.47 0.15 -1.77
N LEU A 74 -12.22 -0.37 -1.77
CA LEU A 74 -11.34 -0.44 -0.59
C LEU A 74 -11.31 0.86 0.23
N ARG A 75 -11.11 1.97 -0.46
CA ARG A 75 -11.05 3.29 0.20
C ARG A 75 -12.33 3.66 0.94
N THR A 76 -13.50 3.39 0.36
CA THR A 76 -14.78 3.62 1.03
C THR A 76 -14.90 2.76 2.29
N VAL A 77 -14.47 1.49 2.22
CA VAL A 77 -14.47 0.61 3.38
C VAL A 77 -13.54 1.12 4.47
N ALA A 78 -12.32 1.55 4.10
CA ALA A 78 -11.34 2.09 5.03
C ALA A 78 -11.86 3.36 5.75
N GLU A 79 -12.46 4.28 4.98
CA GLU A 79 -13.07 5.51 5.50
C GLU A 79 -14.24 5.20 6.46
N GLU A 80 -15.18 4.34 6.06
CA GLU A 80 -16.37 3.97 6.86
C GLU A 80 -16.00 3.22 8.15
N LEU A 81 -14.96 2.38 8.10
CA LEU A 81 -14.48 1.64 9.28
C LEU A 81 -13.48 2.46 10.12
N ASN A 82 -13.09 3.64 9.66
CA ASN A 82 -12.07 4.52 10.26
C ASN A 82 -10.76 3.78 10.53
N ILE A 83 -10.23 3.14 9.49
CA ILE A 83 -8.97 2.39 9.46
C ILE A 83 -8.11 2.83 8.27
N THR A 84 -6.82 2.48 8.26
CA THR A 84 -5.97 2.72 7.09
C THR A 84 -6.20 1.68 5.99
N GLU A 85 -5.82 1.99 4.75
CA GLU A 85 -5.91 1.04 3.64
C GLU A 85 -5.00 -0.17 3.88
N TRP A 86 -3.85 0.04 4.53
CA TRP A 86 -3.02 -1.05 5.03
C TRP A 86 -3.78 -1.98 6.00
N GLN A 87 -4.40 -1.43 7.04
CA GLN A 87 -5.15 -2.21 8.04
C GLN A 87 -6.32 -2.97 7.41
N LEU A 88 -6.98 -2.36 6.42
CA LEU A 88 -8.01 -3.01 5.64
C LEU A 88 -7.42 -4.21 4.88
N LEU A 89 -6.36 -4.00 4.10
CA LEU A 89 -5.73 -5.07 3.31
C LEU A 89 -5.16 -6.19 4.19
N ASP A 90 -4.58 -5.88 5.35
CA ASP A 90 -4.05 -6.88 6.28
C ASP A 90 -5.15 -7.71 6.97
N GLY A 91 -6.32 -7.10 7.19
CA GLY A 91 -7.46 -7.74 7.86
C GLY A 91 -8.42 -8.49 6.95
N MET A 92 -8.18 -8.53 5.64
CA MET A 92 -9.08 -9.13 4.65
C MET A 92 -8.72 -10.58 4.34
N GLU A 93 -9.72 -11.46 4.23
CA GLU A 93 -9.49 -12.85 3.78
C GLU A 93 -9.15 -12.94 2.28
N LYS A 94 -9.50 -11.91 1.52
CA LYS A 94 -9.30 -11.82 0.06
C LYS A 94 -7.94 -11.22 -0.33
N THR A 95 -7.02 -11.10 0.62
CA THR A 95 -5.66 -10.59 0.41
C THR A 95 -4.60 -11.58 0.89
N ALA A 96 -3.39 -11.45 0.34
CA ALA A 96 -2.21 -12.16 0.82
C ALA A 96 -1.03 -11.18 0.92
N SER A 97 -0.38 -11.12 2.08
CA SER A 97 0.77 -10.24 2.31
C SER A 97 2.02 -10.82 1.67
N VAL A 98 2.77 -9.97 0.97
CA VAL A 98 4.08 -10.32 0.40
C VAL A 98 5.18 -9.90 1.38
N PRO A 99 6.13 -10.79 1.71
CA PRO A 99 7.31 -10.43 2.50
C PRO A 99 8.13 -9.33 1.82
N ALA A 100 8.75 -8.45 2.62
CA ALA A 100 9.47 -7.28 2.09
C ALA A 100 10.64 -7.67 1.16
N GLU A 101 11.29 -8.81 1.44
CA GLU A 101 12.36 -9.39 0.64
C GLU A 101 11.92 -9.85 -0.76
N ASP A 102 10.64 -10.12 -0.94
CA ASP A 102 10.06 -10.65 -2.19
C ASP A 102 9.46 -9.57 -3.09
N VAL A 103 9.38 -8.32 -2.63
CA VAL A 103 8.79 -7.19 -3.39
C VAL A 103 9.46 -6.98 -4.75
N ASP A 104 10.79 -7.07 -4.80
CA ASP A 104 11.52 -6.95 -6.07
C ASP A 104 11.15 -8.11 -7.02
N GLY A 105 10.96 -9.32 -6.49
CA GLY A 105 10.51 -10.49 -7.25
C GLY A 105 9.10 -10.33 -7.81
N ILE A 106 8.21 -9.63 -7.11
CA ILE A 106 6.88 -9.27 -7.63
C ILE A 106 7.00 -8.35 -8.85
N LEU A 107 7.85 -7.32 -8.78
CA LEU A 107 8.04 -6.39 -9.90
C LEU A 107 8.66 -7.09 -11.11
N ASP A 108 9.61 -8.00 -10.89
CA ASP A 108 10.17 -8.84 -11.94
C ASP A 108 9.09 -9.73 -12.58
N ALA A 109 8.29 -10.42 -11.77
CA ALA A 109 7.20 -11.28 -12.24
C ALA A 109 6.16 -10.51 -13.09
N LEU A 110 5.78 -9.31 -12.65
CA LEU A 110 4.87 -8.43 -13.38
C LEU A 110 5.45 -7.97 -14.73
N SER A 111 6.78 -7.85 -14.85
CA SER A 111 7.45 -7.45 -16.10
C SER A 111 7.45 -8.53 -17.19
N GLU A 112 7.22 -9.79 -16.81
CA GLU A 112 7.09 -10.92 -17.74
C GLU A 112 5.69 -10.97 -18.42
N LEU A 113 4.73 -10.20 -17.91
CA LEU A 113 3.42 -10.04 -18.52
C LEU A 113 3.48 -9.11 -19.73
N ASP A 114 2.61 -9.35 -20.70
CA ASP A 114 2.60 -8.54 -21.93
C ASP A 114 2.04 -7.14 -21.67
N LYS A 115 1.07 -7.04 -20.76
CA LYS A 115 0.44 -5.78 -20.38
C LYS A 115 -0.20 -5.87 -19.00
N VAL A 116 -0.08 -4.79 -18.23
CA VAL A 116 -0.76 -4.57 -16.95
C VAL A 116 -1.47 -3.22 -16.96
N MET A 117 -2.32 -2.97 -15.98
CA MET A 117 -2.90 -1.65 -15.74
C MET A 117 -2.32 -1.08 -14.46
N LEU A 118 -1.48 -0.05 -14.60
CA LEU A 118 -0.99 0.73 -13.47
C LEU A 118 -2.06 1.71 -13.04
N HIS A 119 -2.23 1.83 -11.73
CA HIS A 119 -3.24 2.68 -11.12
C HIS A 119 -2.63 3.48 -9.98
N VAL A 120 -2.70 4.80 -10.10
CA VAL A 120 -2.25 5.74 -9.06
C VAL A 120 -3.43 6.63 -8.70
N ASP A 121 -3.89 6.52 -7.44
CA ASP A 121 -4.91 7.39 -6.88
C ASP A 121 -4.25 8.36 -5.89
N THR A 122 -4.36 9.65 -6.16
CA THR A 122 -3.88 10.73 -5.28
C THR A 122 -4.98 11.29 -4.38
N GLY A 123 -6.18 10.74 -4.52
CA GLY A 123 -7.44 11.17 -3.94
C GLY A 123 -8.09 12.39 -4.58
N SER A 124 -7.35 13.12 -5.41
CA SER A 124 -7.91 14.18 -6.28
C SER A 124 -7.88 13.79 -7.76
N VAL A 125 -6.96 12.89 -8.13
CA VAL A 125 -6.78 12.42 -9.50
C VAL A 125 -6.54 10.92 -9.48
N LEU A 126 -7.25 10.25 -10.39
CA LEU A 126 -7.07 8.85 -10.72
C LEU A 126 -6.35 8.74 -12.06
N LEU A 127 -5.13 8.21 -12.05
CA LEU A 127 -4.36 7.97 -13.27
C LEU A 127 -4.28 6.47 -13.54
N GLN A 128 -4.67 6.08 -14.74
CA GLN A 128 -4.61 4.71 -15.21
C GLN A 128 -3.78 4.62 -16.48
N LEU A 129 -2.81 3.70 -16.48
CA LEU A 129 -1.95 3.47 -17.63
C LEU A 129 -1.88 1.98 -17.94
N ALA A 130 -2.34 1.62 -19.13
CA ALA A 130 -2.23 0.27 -19.64
C ALA A 130 -0.92 0.13 -20.43
N CYS A 131 0.08 -0.55 -19.88
CA CYS A 131 1.41 -0.69 -20.48
C CYS A 131 2.04 -2.05 -20.19
N LYS A 132 3.06 -2.42 -20.97
CA LYS A 132 3.98 -3.48 -20.55
C LYS A 132 4.85 -2.92 -19.42
N LEU A 133 4.92 -3.61 -18.29
CA LEU A 133 5.82 -3.19 -17.21
C LEU A 133 7.27 -3.54 -17.61
N PRO A 134 8.18 -2.57 -17.72
CA PRO A 134 9.59 -2.86 -17.97
C PRO A 134 10.22 -3.62 -16.81
N LYS A 135 11.24 -4.41 -17.14
CA LYS A 135 12.07 -5.04 -16.12
C LYS A 135 12.73 -3.96 -15.24
N PRO A 136 12.56 -4.01 -13.91
CA PRO A 136 13.21 -3.07 -13.01
C PRO A 136 14.74 -3.15 -13.12
N VAL A 137 15.40 -1.99 -13.16
CA VAL A 137 16.87 -1.89 -13.11
C VAL A 137 17.29 -1.44 -11.72
N ASP A 138 18.25 -2.15 -11.11
CA ASP A 138 18.81 -1.75 -9.83
C ASP A 138 19.73 -0.52 -9.98
N MET A 139 19.43 0.53 -9.24
CA MET A 139 20.22 1.74 -9.14
C MET A 139 20.56 2.02 -7.67
N LYS A 140 21.63 1.39 -7.17
CA LYS A 140 22.17 1.61 -5.81
C LYS A 140 21.10 1.40 -4.73
N GLY A 141 20.26 0.38 -4.87
CA GLY A 141 19.20 0.06 -3.91
C GLY A 141 17.87 0.78 -4.14
N THR A 142 17.71 1.48 -5.26
CA THR A 142 16.42 1.95 -5.79
C THR A 142 16.12 1.20 -7.09
N LYS A 143 14.86 0.81 -7.33
CA LYS A 143 14.47 0.22 -8.60
C LYS A 143 14.00 1.32 -9.57
N LEU A 144 14.56 1.32 -10.76
CA LEU A 144 14.14 2.21 -11.83
C LEU A 144 13.30 1.40 -12.82
N ILE A 145 12.09 1.88 -13.11
CA ILE A 145 11.26 1.33 -14.18
C ILE A 145 11.23 2.35 -15.32
N LYS A 146 11.84 2.01 -16.45
CA LYS A 146 11.82 2.84 -17.67
C LYS A 146 11.07 2.11 -18.77
N ALA A 147 9.88 2.60 -19.10
CA ALA A 147 9.14 2.16 -20.28
C ALA A 147 9.22 3.27 -21.32
N ALA A 148 9.71 2.95 -22.51
CA ALA A 148 9.48 3.74 -23.70
C ALA A 148 8.61 2.90 -24.63
N GLU A 149 7.37 3.33 -24.88
CA GLU A 149 6.48 2.69 -25.84
C GLU A 149 5.91 3.77 -26.78
N GLY A 150 6.43 3.81 -28.02
CA GLY A 150 6.06 4.84 -29.00
C GLY A 150 6.47 6.25 -28.56
N ASP A 151 5.55 7.22 -28.66
CA ASP A 151 5.76 8.63 -28.26
C ASP A 151 5.55 8.89 -26.76
N MET A 152 5.22 7.86 -25.96
CA MET A 152 5.08 7.98 -24.51
C MET A 152 6.23 7.30 -23.79
N GLU A 153 7.02 8.10 -23.06
CA GLU A 153 8.01 7.62 -22.11
C GLU A 153 7.39 7.56 -20.71
N LEU A 154 6.99 6.37 -20.24
CA LEU A 154 6.80 6.15 -18.82
C LEU A 154 8.19 6.02 -18.17
N THR A 155 8.75 7.15 -17.77
CA THR A 155 9.88 7.14 -16.84
C THR A 155 9.33 7.22 -15.43
N SER A 156 9.31 6.10 -14.71
CA SER A 156 8.89 6.05 -13.31
C SER A 156 10.03 5.59 -12.40
N LEU A 157 10.22 6.33 -11.31
CA LEU A 157 11.11 5.93 -10.23
C LEU A 157 10.27 5.21 -9.18
N ILE A 158 10.43 3.89 -9.07
CA ILE A 158 9.78 3.10 -8.03
C ILE A 158 10.78 2.81 -6.93
N PHE A 159 10.65 3.53 -5.83
CA PHE A 159 11.46 3.29 -4.64
C PHE A 159 10.94 2.03 -3.92
N SER A 160 11.24 0.83 -4.45
CA SER A 160 10.68 -0.44 -3.92
C SER A 160 10.93 -0.63 -2.41
N LYS A 161 12.08 -0.16 -1.91
CA LYS A 161 12.43 -0.16 -0.47
C LYS A 161 11.63 0.82 0.38
N SER A 162 10.84 1.69 -0.22
CA SER A 162 9.96 2.66 0.47
C SER A 162 8.52 2.14 0.57
N PHE A 163 8.21 0.98 -0.02
CA PHE A 163 6.94 0.32 0.26
C PHE A 163 6.99 -0.28 1.66
N TYR A 164 5.95 0.04 2.43
CA TYR A 164 5.74 -0.50 3.76
C TYR A 164 5.23 -1.95 3.69
N ALA A 165 4.37 -2.24 2.72
CA ALA A 165 3.82 -3.57 2.49
C ALA A 165 3.38 -3.72 1.02
N VAL A 166 3.28 -4.96 0.54
CA VAL A 166 2.68 -5.29 -0.75
C VAL A 166 1.69 -6.43 -0.53
N PHE A 167 0.52 -6.33 -1.16
CA PHE A 167 -0.52 -7.34 -1.06
C PHE A 167 -0.92 -7.84 -2.44
N LEU A 168 -1.17 -9.14 -2.56
CA LEU A 168 -2.03 -9.67 -3.61
C LEU A 168 -3.47 -9.47 -3.18
N VAL A 169 -4.32 -9.01 -4.08
CA VAL A 169 -5.71 -8.65 -3.77
C VAL A 169 -6.66 -9.29 -4.77
N ARG A 170 -7.63 -10.06 -4.28
CA ARG A 170 -8.77 -10.59 -5.04
C ARG A 170 -10.00 -9.75 -4.77
N GLU A 171 -10.59 -9.15 -5.80
CA GLU A 171 -11.82 -8.37 -5.67
C GLU A 171 -12.87 -8.79 -6.69
N ILE A 172 -14.12 -8.42 -6.41
CA ILE A 172 -15.20 -8.44 -7.39
C ILE A 172 -15.49 -6.98 -7.72
N LEU A 173 -15.19 -6.59 -8.96
CA LEU A 173 -15.54 -5.26 -9.45
C LEU A 173 -16.98 -5.22 -9.91
N TYR A 174 -17.48 -3.99 -10.09
CA TYR A 174 -18.82 -3.69 -10.58
C TYR A 174 -19.25 -4.61 -11.73
N GLY A 175 -20.40 -5.26 -11.57
CA GLY A 175 -20.92 -6.23 -12.53
C GLY A 175 -20.48 -7.67 -12.24
N GLY A 176 -20.07 -7.96 -10.99
CA GLY A 176 -19.78 -9.32 -10.53
C GLY A 176 -18.53 -9.95 -11.13
N LYS A 177 -17.57 -9.15 -11.60
CA LYS A 177 -16.40 -9.67 -12.32
C LYS A 177 -15.14 -9.70 -11.47
N GLU A 178 -14.50 -10.87 -11.41
CA GLU A 178 -13.21 -11.10 -10.73
C GLU A 178 -12.13 -10.12 -11.21
N SER A 179 -11.48 -9.47 -10.25
CA SER A 179 -10.32 -8.61 -10.43
C SER A 179 -9.18 -9.09 -9.56
N LEU A 180 -8.00 -9.18 -10.15
CA LEU A 180 -6.77 -9.59 -9.49
C LEU A 180 -5.78 -8.43 -9.59
N SER A 181 -5.19 -8.04 -8.47
CA SER A 181 -4.28 -6.90 -8.43
C SER A 181 -3.21 -7.04 -7.36
N PHE A 182 -2.18 -6.20 -7.48
CA PHE A 182 -1.13 -6.03 -6.50
C PHE A 182 -1.25 -4.63 -5.93
N ALA A 183 -1.42 -4.50 -4.61
CA ALA A 183 -1.49 -3.22 -3.93
C ALA A 183 -0.16 -2.96 -3.22
N PHE A 184 0.54 -1.89 -3.61
CA PHE A 184 1.78 -1.44 -3.01
C PHE A 184 1.47 -0.29 -2.05
N VAL A 185 1.73 -0.51 -0.77
CA VAL A 185 1.39 0.40 0.31
C VAL A 185 2.63 1.20 0.71
N GLY A 186 2.50 2.53 0.78
CA GLY A 186 3.56 3.44 1.21
C GLY A 186 3.75 3.49 2.74
N GLU A 187 4.79 4.16 3.21
CA GLU A 187 5.03 4.39 4.65
C GLU A 187 3.92 5.19 5.36
N ASP A 188 3.05 5.86 4.58
CA ASP A 188 1.87 6.57 5.06
C ASP A 188 0.62 5.67 5.19
N GLU A 189 0.79 4.35 5.04
CA GLU A 189 -0.25 3.31 5.13
C GLU A 189 -1.37 3.43 4.07
N LYS A 190 -1.12 4.21 3.01
CA LYS A 190 -1.99 4.33 1.84
C LYS A 190 -1.48 3.51 0.68
N ILE A 191 -2.37 3.11 -0.22
CA ILE A 191 -2.03 2.47 -1.48
C ILE A 191 -1.37 3.51 -2.39
N ALA A 192 -0.06 3.38 -2.58
CA ALA A 192 0.73 4.27 -3.44
C ALA A 192 0.65 3.86 -4.92
N LEU A 193 0.47 2.57 -5.19
CA LEU A 193 0.35 2.01 -6.52
C LEU A 193 -0.49 0.74 -6.46
N SER A 194 -1.46 0.62 -7.37
CA SER A 194 -2.10 -0.65 -7.66
C SER A 194 -1.73 -1.11 -9.07
N VAL A 195 -1.41 -2.40 -9.22
CA VAL A 195 -1.17 -3.03 -10.53
C VAL A 195 -2.27 -4.05 -10.75
N TYR A 196 -3.23 -3.72 -11.62
CA TYR A 196 -4.30 -4.64 -11.99
C TYR A 196 -3.86 -5.52 -13.15
N LEU A 197 -4.22 -6.80 -13.04
CA LEU A 197 -4.00 -7.76 -14.09
C LEU A 197 -4.99 -7.52 -15.23
N ARG A 198 -4.47 -7.55 -16.46
CA ARG A 198 -5.23 -7.22 -17.64
C ARG A 198 -6.36 -8.23 -17.87
N ARG A 199 -7.45 -7.70 -18.41
CA ARG A 199 -8.58 -8.48 -18.88
C ARG A 199 -8.59 -8.60 -20.40
N GLY A 200 -9.02 -9.76 -20.88
CA GLY A 200 -9.24 -10.03 -22.29
C GLY A 200 -10.52 -9.37 -22.81
N ALA A 201 -10.82 -9.60 -24.09
CA ALA A 201 -11.99 -9.05 -24.77
C ALA A 201 -13.34 -9.51 -24.17
N ASP A 202 -13.35 -10.65 -23.49
CA ASP A 202 -14.50 -11.22 -22.77
C ASP A 202 -14.64 -10.66 -21.34
N ASN A 203 -13.82 -9.66 -20.98
CA ASN A 203 -13.72 -9.05 -19.66
C ASN A 203 -13.29 -10.01 -18.53
N THR A 204 -12.69 -11.16 -18.85
CA THR A 204 -12.07 -12.07 -17.87
C THR A 204 -10.58 -11.78 -17.75
N VAL A 205 -9.97 -12.09 -16.59
CA VAL A 205 -8.52 -11.93 -16.41
C VAL A 205 -7.78 -12.85 -17.38
N GLU A 206 -6.81 -12.31 -18.11
CA GLU A 206 -6.07 -13.06 -19.13
C GLU A 206 -5.41 -14.32 -18.51
N PRO A 207 -5.39 -15.48 -19.19
CA PRO A 207 -4.92 -16.73 -18.60
C PRO A 207 -3.49 -16.69 -18.05
N LYS A 208 -2.56 -16.03 -18.76
CA LYS A 208 -1.16 -15.88 -18.33
C LYS A 208 -1.06 -15.06 -17.04
N SER A 209 -1.81 -13.96 -16.97
CA SER A 209 -1.89 -13.10 -15.79
C SER A 209 -2.50 -13.85 -14.60
N LYS A 210 -3.59 -14.59 -14.83
CA LYS A 210 -4.23 -15.40 -13.79
C LYS A 210 -3.31 -16.50 -13.26
N ALA A 211 -2.63 -17.23 -14.16
CA ALA A 211 -1.69 -18.27 -13.75
C ALA A 211 -0.57 -17.73 -12.86
N LEU A 212 0.03 -16.59 -13.24
CA LEU A 212 1.05 -15.92 -12.42
C LEU A 212 0.50 -15.54 -11.04
N PHE A 213 -0.70 -14.96 -10.99
CA PHE A 213 -1.32 -14.57 -9.74
C PHE A 213 -1.57 -15.75 -8.82
N GLU A 214 -2.13 -16.85 -9.34
CA GLU A 214 -2.42 -18.05 -8.54
C GLU A 214 -1.15 -18.72 -8.01
N GLU A 215 -0.06 -18.73 -8.80
CA GLU A 215 1.25 -19.22 -8.34
C GLU A 215 1.77 -18.39 -7.15
N LEU A 216 1.78 -17.07 -7.29
CA LEU A 216 2.21 -16.16 -6.22
C LEU A 216 1.26 -16.21 -5.02
N TRP A 217 -0.05 -16.34 -5.26
CA TRP A 217 -1.04 -16.48 -4.20
C TRP A 217 -0.78 -17.72 -3.37
N ALA A 218 -0.63 -18.89 -4.01
CA ALA A 218 -0.29 -20.13 -3.33
C ALA A 218 1.00 -20.01 -2.52
N LYS A 219 2.02 -19.30 -3.05
CA LYS A 219 3.29 -19.05 -2.34
C LYS A 219 3.10 -18.25 -1.03
N TYR A 220 2.16 -17.31 -0.97
CA TYR A 220 2.01 -16.39 0.17
C TYR A 220 0.82 -16.69 1.09
N THR A 221 0.00 -17.68 0.77
CA THR A 221 -1.12 -18.12 1.62
C THR A 221 -0.94 -19.50 2.26
N LEU A 222 0.10 -20.24 1.86
CA LEU A 222 0.47 -21.55 2.42
C LEU A 222 1.63 -21.42 3.39
#